data_AF-A0A7S0L2R6-F1
#
_entry.id   AF-A0A7S0L2R6-F1
#
_cell.length_a   1.000
_cell.length_b   1.000
_cell.length_c   1.000
_cell.angle_alpha   90.00
_cell.angle_beta   90.00
_cell.angle_gamma   90.00
#
_symmetry.space_group_name_H-M   'P 1'
#
loop_
_entity.id
_entity.type
_entity.pdbx_description
1 polymer ?
#
loop_
_entity_poly.entity_id
_entity_poly.type
_entity_poly.pdbx_seq_one_letter_code
_entity_poly.pdbx_strand_id
1 'polypeptide(L)'
;ARHGLQIEIGPTPQGLLRADVIDSTERALHLALEYLELHNRGCAPTPPPSMEVFVDRGKIAWERGPPGSLLPGSVVHGSLQDRDFMPLRKGMALFERLDGTVVPYDGSLGDVVHPIFINEAAYYYAQSGTGVGMTECIDWPLRQLE
;
A
#
# COMPACT_ATOMS: atom_id res chain seq x y z
N ALA A 1 -7.15 13.96 -18.58
CA ALA A 1 -7.22 14.86 -17.41
C ALA A 1 -5.82 15.44 -17.17
N ARG A 2 -5.69 16.69 -16.69
CA ARG A 2 -4.36 17.26 -16.37
C ARG A 2 -3.81 16.74 -15.04
N HIS A 3 -4.69 16.41 -14.10
CA HIS A 3 -4.37 15.81 -12.80
C HIS A 3 -5.44 14.76 -12.44
N GLY A 4 -5.12 13.84 -11.54
CA GLY A 4 -6.02 12.80 -11.05
C GLY A 4 -5.64 12.36 -9.64
N LEU A 5 -6.60 11.76 -8.94
CA LEU A 5 -6.47 11.22 -7.60
C LEU A 5 -7.13 9.84 -7.55
N GLN A 6 -6.51 8.89 -6.84
CA GLN A 6 -7.11 7.60 -6.50
C GLN A 6 -7.42 7.58 -5.00
N ILE A 7 -8.61 7.11 -4.66
CA ILE A 7 -9.03 6.82 -3.28
C ILE A 7 -9.07 5.30 -3.15
N GLU A 8 -8.25 4.76 -2.25
CA GLU A 8 -8.12 3.33 -1.98
C GLU A 8 -8.57 3.04 -0.55
N ILE A 9 -9.51 2.11 -0.35
CA ILE A 9 -10.02 1.75 0.97
C ILE A 9 -10.19 0.23 1.04
N GLY A 10 -9.57 -0.36 2.07
CA GLY A 10 -9.67 -1.78 2.37
C GLY A 10 -9.59 -2.04 3.88
N PRO A 11 -9.56 -3.31 4.29
CA PRO A 11 -9.63 -4.49 3.43
C PRO A 11 -11.07 -4.88 3.08
N THR A 12 -11.31 -5.20 1.80
CA THR A 12 -12.57 -5.82 1.33
C THR A 12 -12.26 -6.95 0.37
N PRO A 13 -12.76 -8.17 0.59
CA PRO A 13 -12.63 -9.25 -0.40
C PRO A 13 -13.29 -8.86 -1.73
N GLN A 14 -12.65 -9.22 -2.84
CA GLN A 14 -13.16 -8.92 -4.18
C GLN A 14 -14.56 -9.53 -4.39
N GLY A 15 -15.47 -8.75 -4.95
CA GLY A 15 -16.86 -9.15 -5.19
C GLY A 15 -17.80 -9.01 -3.99
N LEU A 16 -17.32 -8.49 -2.85
CA LEU A 16 -18.14 -8.21 -1.68
C LEU A 16 -18.36 -6.70 -1.51
N LEU A 17 -19.52 -6.35 -0.96
CA LEU A 17 -19.86 -4.99 -0.56
C LEU A 17 -19.90 -4.91 0.96
N ARG A 18 -19.07 -4.02 1.51
CA ARG A 18 -18.94 -3.77 2.94
C ARG A 18 -19.45 -2.37 3.24
N ALA A 19 -20.47 -2.26 4.10
CA ALA A 19 -21.11 -0.98 4.39
C ALA A 19 -20.11 0.04 4.96
N ASP A 20 -19.25 -0.38 5.90
CA ASP A 20 -18.20 0.47 6.49
C ASP A 20 -17.19 1.01 5.48
N VAL A 21 -16.83 0.20 4.48
CA VAL A 21 -15.92 0.58 3.39
C VAL A 21 -16.61 1.51 2.40
N ILE A 22 -17.88 1.27 2.06
CA ILE A 22 -18.68 2.16 1.21
C ILE A 22 -18.82 3.53 1.88
N ASP A 23 -19.22 3.58 3.15
CA ASP A 23 -19.37 4.81 3.92
C ASP A 23 -18.06 5.61 3.97
N SER A 24 -16.93 4.91 4.18
CA SER A 24 -15.60 5.54 4.18
C SER A 24 -15.23 6.09 2.79
N THR A 25 -15.60 5.37 1.73
CA THR A 25 -15.36 5.79 0.33
C THR A 25 -16.15 7.03 -0.02
N GLU A 26 -17.45 7.03 0.29
CA GLU A 26 -18.32 8.20 0.08
C GLU A 26 -17.81 9.41 0.86
N ARG A 27 -17.43 9.22 2.12
CA ARG A 27 -16.88 10.30 2.95
C ARG A 27 -15.59 10.88 2.37
N ALA A 28 -14.64 10.03 1.95
CA ALA A 28 -13.38 10.49 1.37
C ALA A 28 -13.62 11.27 0.06
N LEU A 29 -14.53 10.78 -0.79
CA LEU A 29 -14.91 11.46 -2.03
C LEU A 29 -15.56 12.82 -1.75
N HIS A 30 -16.51 12.89 -0.81
CA HIS A 30 -17.17 14.14 -0.44
C HIS A 30 -16.16 15.18 0.08
N LEU A 31 -15.24 14.79 0.95
CA LEU A 31 -14.20 15.70 1.45
C LEU A 31 -13.28 16.22 0.33
N ALA A 32 -12.93 15.36 -0.64
CA ALA A 32 -12.13 15.79 -1.79
C ALA A 32 -12.89 16.80 -2.66
N LEU A 33 -14.18 16.57 -2.92
CA LEU A 33 -15.03 17.49 -3.70
C LEU A 33 -15.28 18.81 -2.95
N GLU A 34 -15.50 18.76 -1.65
CA GLU A 34 -15.64 19.95 -0.80
C GLU A 34 -14.37 20.81 -0.83
N TYR A 35 -13.20 20.19 -0.71
CA TYR A 35 -11.93 20.90 -0.84
C TYR A 35 -11.78 21.56 -2.21
N LEU A 36 -12.12 20.87 -3.30
CA LEU A 36 -12.07 21.44 -4.65
C LEU A 36 -13.02 22.63 -4.82
N GLU A 37 -14.21 22.57 -4.23
CA GLU A 37 -15.15 23.69 -4.24
C GLU A 37 -14.62 24.88 -3.45
N LEU A 38 -14.07 24.65 -2.25
CA LEU A 38 -13.42 25.70 -1.47
C LEU A 38 -12.24 26.31 -2.21
N HIS A 39 -11.43 25.49 -2.90
CA HIS A 39 -10.32 25.95 -3.72
C HIS A 39 -10.79 26.85 -4.87
N ASN A 40 -11.84 26.44 -5.60
CA ASN A 40 -12.42 27.24 -6.68
C ASN A 40 -12.94 28.60 -6.22
N ARG A 41 -13.40 28.69 -4.96
CA ARG A 41 -13.86 29.94 -4.33
C ARG A 41 -12.75 30.79 -3.71
N GLY A 42 -11.50 30.30 -3.68
CA GLY A 42 -10.41 30.96 -2.95
C GLY A 42 -10.54 30.88 -1.43
N CYS A 43 -11.29 29.90 -0.92
CA CYS A 43 -11.56 29.67 0.51
C CYS A 43 -10.97 28.34 1.02
N ALA A 44 -10.11 27.67 0.24
CA ALA A 44 -9.46 26.44 0.69
C ALA A 44 -8.60 26.69 1.93
N PRO A 45 -8.58 25.73 2.89
CA PRO A 45 -7.69 25.82 4.03
C PRO A 45 -6.23 25.80 3.57
N THR A 46 -5.37 26.52 4.30
CA THR A 46 -3.93 26.48 4.07
C THR A 46 -3.39 25.09 4.42
N PRO A 47 -2.68 24.40 3.51
CA PRO A 47 -2.07 23.11 3.83
C PRO A 47 -0.95 23.28 4.86
N PRO A 48 -0.61 22.22 5.62
CA PRO A 48 0.58 22.23 6.47
C PRO A 48 1.85 22.38 5.61
N PRO A 49 2.99 22.81 6.20
CA PRO A 49 4.24 22.98 5.45
C PRO A 49 4.78 21.66 4.89
N SER A 50 4.50 20.54 5.56
CA SER A 50 4.87 19.20 5.15
C SER A 50 3.86 18.18 5.64
N MET A 51 3.93 16.97 5.09
CA MET A 51 3.09 15.84 5.46
C MET A 51 3.87 14.53 5.29
N GLU A 52 3.63 13.59 6.20
CA GLU A 52 4.12 12.22 6.08
C GLU A 52 3.52 11.55 4.82
N VAL A 53 4.38 11.01 3.96
CA VAL A 53 3.96 10.24 2.78
C VAL A 53 4.79 8.98 2.62
N PHE A 54 4.18 7.98 1.98
CA PHE A 54 4.80 6.71 1.67
C PHE A 54 5.16 6.68 0.18
N VAL A 55 6.45 6.79 -0.14
CA VAL A 55 6.96 6.82 -1.51
C VAL A 55 7.37 5.44 -1.96
N ASP A 56 6.89 5.02 -3.13
CA ASP A 56 7.22 3.72 -3.72
C ASP A 56 8.74 3.49 -3.81
N ARG A 57 9.13 2.28 -3.43
CA ARG A 57 10.49 1.74 -3.58
C ARG A 57 10.49 0.48 -4.45
N GLY A 58 9.32 0.02 -4.92
CA GLY A 58 9.15 -1.20 -5.70
C GLY A 58 8.46 -2.31 -4.92
N LYS A 59 8.54 -3.53 -5.45
CA LYS A 59 7.89 -4.71 -4.86
C LYS A 59 8.92 -5.78 -4.49
N ILE A 60 8.66 -6.50 -3.39
CA ILE A 60 9.30 -7.78 -3.15
C ILE A 60 8.40 -8.87 -3.70
N ALA A 61 8.90 -9.57 -4.73
CA ALA A 61 8.15 -10.60 -5.43
C ALA A 61 7.86 -11.80 -4.52
N TRP A 62 6.72 -12.44 -4.78
CA TRP A 62 6.42 -13.74 -4.17
C TRP A 62 7.49 -14.78 -4.55
N GLU A 63 7.85 -15.68 -3.62
CA GLU A 63 8.66 -16.83 -4.00
C GLU A 63 7.88 -17.66 -5.03
N ARG A 64 8.54 -18.03 -6.14
CA ARG A 64 7.90 -18.85 -7.17
C ARG A 64 7.55 -20.21 -6.58
N GLY A 65 6.31 -20.64 -6.79
CA GLY A 65 5.89 -22.00 -6.45
C GLY A 65 6.56 -23.06 -7.34
N PRO A 66 6.28 -24.34 -7.07
CA PRO A 66 6.73 -25.44 -7.92
C PRO A 66 6.33 -25.24 -9.39
N PRO A 67 7.06 -25.83 -10.36
CA PRO A 67 6.71 -25.74 -11.78
C PRO A 67 5.24 -26.12 -12.02
N GLY A 68 4.49 -25.23 -12.67
CA GLY A 68 3.06 -25.42 -12.96
C GLY A 68 2.10 -24.97 -11.84
N SER A 69 2.62 -24.56 -10.67
CA SER A 69 1.80 -23.97 -9.60
C SER A 69 1.39 -22.54 -9.95
N LEU A 70 0.12 -22.23 -9.74
CA LEU A 70 -0.39 -20.85 -9.76
C LEU A 70 -0.20 -20.15 -8.40
N LEU A 71 0.08 -20.91 -7.35
CA LEU A 71 0.32 -20.40 -6.00
C LEU A 71 1.82 -20.12 -5.78
N PRO A 72 2.16 -19.09 -4.97
CA PRO A 72 3.52 -18.85 -4.58
C PRO A 72 4.07 -19.96 -3.67
N GLY A 73 5.40 -20.08 -3.60
CA GLY A 73 6.11 -21.04 -2.75
C GLY A 73 6.10 -20.68 -1.27
N SER A 74 5.68 -19.47 -0.94
CA SER A 74 5.59 -18.93 0.42
C SER A 74 4.35 -18.06 0.58
N VAL A 75 3.90 -17.89 1.83
CA VAL A 75 2.83 -16.96 2.22
C VAL A 75 3.40 -15.78 3.00
N VAL A 76 2.63 -14.69 3.14
CA VAL A 76 2.99 -13.60 4.07
C VAL A 76 3.11 -14.18 5.49
N HIS A 77 4.22 -13.88 6.17
CA HIS A 77 4.41 -14.34 7.54
C HIS A 77 3.37 -13.71 8.48
N GLY A 78 2.87 -14.48 9.45
CA GLY A 78 1.76 -14.04 10.31
C GLY A 78 2.06 -12.79 11.15
N SER A 79 3.34 -12.48 11.43
CA SER A 79 3.71 -11.24 12.11
C SER A 79 3.64 -9.98 11.25
N LEU A 80 3.50 -10.14 9.93
CA LEU A 80 3.42 -9.06 8.94
C LEU A 80 2.01 -8.92 8.34
N GLN A 81 1.24 -10.01 8.27
CA GLN A 81 -0.13 -9.98 7.77
C GLN A 81 -0.96 -8.87 8.45
N ASP A 82 -1.71 -8.12 7.63
CA ASP A 82 -2.58 -7.00 8.05
C ASP A 82 -1.85 -5.82 8.72
N ARG A 83 -0.55 -5.66 8.49
CA ARG A 83 0.28 -4.57 9.06
C ARG A 83 0.81 -3.61 8.00
N ASP A 84 -0.03 -3.25 7.04
CA ASP A 84 0.29 -2.20 6.08
C ASP A 84 0.74 -0.91 6.78
N PHE A 85 1.68 -0.21 6.16
CA PHE A 85 2.32 1.01 6.66
C PHE A 85 3.17 0.85 7.93
N MET A 86 3.26 -0.34 8.54
CA MET A 86 4.15 -0.58 9.68
C MET A 86 5.60 -0.78 9.23
N PRO A 87 6.60 -0.37 10.04
CA PRO A 87 7.99 -0.53 9.66
C PRO A 87 8.42 -2.01 9.62
N LEU A 88 9.02 -2.40 8.51
CA LEU A 88 9.70 -3.67 8.27
C LEU A 88 11.20 -3.42 8.16
N ARG A 89 11.98 -3.98 9.09
CA ARG A 89 13.44 -3.85 9.11
C ARG A 89 14.09 -5.07 8.48
N LYS A 90 15.28 -4.87 7.90
CA LYS A 90 16.13 -5.99 7.46
C LYS A 90 16.25 -7.06 8.55
N GLY A 91 16.06 -8.32 8.17
CA GLY A 91 16.09 -9.47 9.07
C GLY A 91 14.75 -9.82 9.72
N MET A 92 13.74 -8.95 9.67
CA MET A 92 12.39 -9.29 10.14
C MET A 92 11.70 -10.27 9.18
N ALA A 93 10.81 -11.10 9.71
CA ALA A 93 10.07 -12.09 8.94
C ALA A 93 9.16 -11.43 7.89
N LEU A 94 9.33 -11.81 6.62
CA LEU A 94 8.55 -11.33 5.48
C LEU A 94 7.59 -12.42 4.98
N PHE A 95 8.14 -13.59 4.67
CA PHE A 95 7.36 -14.75 4.23
C PHE A 95 7.61 -15.99 5.08
N GLU A 96 6.72 -16.96 4.94
CA GLU A 96 6.82 -18.29 5.53
C GLU A 96 6.56 -19.36 4.46
N ARG A 97 7.43 -20.35 4.37
CA ARG A 97 7.25 -21.51 3.48
C ARG A 97 6.38 -22.57 4.13
N LEU A 98 5.86 -23.50 3.34
CA LEU A 98 5.00 -24.59 3.84
C LEU A 98 5.68 -25.50 4.86
N ASP A 99 7.01 -25.56 4.88
CA ASP A 99 7.80 -26.32 5.85
C ASP A 99 8.08 -25.53 7.16
N GLY A 100 7.52 -24.33 7.30
CA GLY A 100 7.73 -23.43 8.44
C GLY A 100 9.02 -22.59 8.34
N THR A 101 9.79 -22.69 7.25
CA THR A 101 10.98 -21.86 7.06
C THR A 101 10.57 -20.40 6.90
N VAL A 102 11.10 -19.54 7.77
CA VAL A 102 10.92 -18.09 7.69
C VAL A 102 11.89 -17.50 6.66
N VAL A 103 11.35 -16.69 5.75
CA VAL A 103 12.12 -15.90 4.79
C VAL A 103 12.16 -14.46 5.31
N PRO A 104 13.32 -13.97 5.77
CA PRO A 104 13.45 -12.61 6.26
C PRO A 104 13.51 -11.61 5.10
N TYR A 105 13.12 -10.37 5.37
CA TYR A 105 13.42 -9.25 4.48
C TYR A 105 14.94 -9.03 4.39
N ASP A 106 15.47 -9.00 3.18
CA ASP A 106 16.92 -8.96 2.91
C ASP A 106 17.53 -7.54 2.94
N GLY A 107 16.69 -6.51 2.97
CA GLY A 107 17.11 -5.10 2.91
C GLY A 107 17.38 -4.59 1.49
N SER A 108 16.95 -5.31 0.45
CA SER A 108 17.17 -4.96 -0.97
C SER A 108 16.62 -3.59 -1.38
N LEU A 109 15.65 -3.05 -0.63
CA LEU A 109 15.01 -1.76 -0.87
C LEU A 109 15.28 -0.75 0.28
N GLY A 110 16.26 -1.02 1.13
CA GLY A 110 16.64 -0.19 2.29
C GLY A 110 16.63 -0.97 3.61
N ASP A 111 17.25 -0.40 4.66
CA ASP A 111 17.28 -1.03 5.99
C ASP A 111 15.91 -1.05 6.69
N VAL A 112 15.05 -0.08 6.36
CA VAL A 112 13.68 0.04 6.86
C VAL A 112 12.77 0.43 5.71
N VAL A 113 11.71 -0.34 5.50
CA VAL A 113 10.63 -0.05 4.55
C VAL A 113 9.28 -0.16 5.23
N HIS A 114 8.23 0.33 4.58
CA HIS A 114 6.85 0.24 5.06
C HIS A 114 6.04 -0.52 4.00
N PRO A 115 5.70 -1.79 4.24
CA PRO A 115 4.97 -2.59 3.27
C PRO A 115 3.56 -2.04 3.05
N ILE A 116 3.09 -2.09 1.82
CA ILE A 116 1.74 -1.69 1.40
C ILE A 116 1.16 -2.75 0.48
N PHE A 117 -0.18 -2.83 0.42
CA PHE A 117 -0.90 -3.87 -0.32
C PHE A 117 -0.43 -5.26 0.08
N ILE A 118 -0.24 -5.47 1.39
CA ILE A 118 0.19 -6.75 1.93
C ILE A 118 -0.89 -7.78 1.58
N ASN A 119 -0.49 -8.83 0.86
CA ASN A 119 -1.38 -9.93 0.48
C ASN A 119 -2.57 -9.52 -0.41
N GLU A 120 -2.38 -8.52 -1.28
CA GLU A 120 -3.41 -8.13 -2.25
C GLU A 120 -3.66 -9.25 -3.29
N ALA A 121 -4.91 -9.73 -3.38
CA ALA A 121 -5.30 -10.86 -4.23
C ALA A 121 -5.00 -10.61 -5.72
N ALA A 122 -5.22 -9.39 -6.21
CA ALA A 122 -4.90 -9.04 -7.59
C ALA A 122 -3.40 -9.12 -7.89
N TYR A 123 -2.53 -9.04 -6.88
CA TYR A 123 -1.07 -9.06 -7.03
C TYR A 123 -0.47 -10.46 -7.03
N TYR A 124 -1.30 -11.50 -7.19
CA TYR A 124 -0.82 -12.86 -7.47
C TYR A 124 -0.62 -13.12 -8.97
N TYR A 125 -1.20 -12.31 -9.85
CA TYR A 125 -1.11 -12.47 -11.30
C TYR A 125 0.12 -11.74 -11.88
N ALA A 126 0.76 -12.32 -12.89
CA ALA A 126 1.93 -11.72 -13.55
C ALA A 126 1.67 -10.31 -14.11
N GLN A 127 0.44 -10.04 -14.53
CA GLN A 127 0.02 -8.78 -15.16
C GLN A 127 0.04 -7.58 -14.20
N SER A 128 0.04 -7.81 -12.89
CA SER A 128 0.02 -6.77 -11.85
C SER A 128 1.36 -6.60 -11.13
N GLY A 129 2.42 -7.25 -11.62
CA GLY A 129 3.80 -7.07 -11.15
C GLY A 129 4.21 -7.90 -9.94
N THR A 130 3.36 -8.83 -9.47
CA THR A 130 3.57 -9.85 -8.42
C THR A 130 4.41 -9.46 -7.20
N GLY A 131 3.80 -9.35 -6.02
CA GLY A 131 4.51 -9.22 -4.76
C GLY A 131 3.90 -8.20 -3.80
N VAL A 132 4.61 -7.95 -2.71
CA VAL A 132 4.25 -6.95 -1.70
C VAL A 132 4.92 -5.62 -2.04
N GLY A 133 4.14 -4.54 -2.10
CA GLY A 133 4.68 -3.19 -2.33
C GLY A 133 5.48 -2.72 -1.12
N MET A 134 6.57 -2.02 -1.36
CA MET A 134 7.44 -1.47 -0.33
C MET A 134 7.57 0.03 -0.54
N THR A 135 7.50 0.78 0.55
CA THR A 135 7.62 2.23 0.51
C THR A 135 8.64 2.74 1.52
N GLU A 136 9.17 3.92 1.26
CA GLU A 136 9.87 4.73 2.26
C GLU A 136 8.91 5.78 2.81
N CYS A 137 8.86 5.90 4.14
CA CYS A 137 8.09 6.94 4.81
C CYS A 137 8.97 8.18 4.96
N ILE A 138 8.53 9.31 4.39
CA ILE A 138 9.26 10.58 4.41
C ILE A 138 8.33 11.73 4.78
N ASP A 139 8.89 12.78 5.38
CA ASP A 139 8.20 14.06 5.51
C ASP A 139 8.32 14.86 4.21
N TRP A 140 7.21 14.97 3.48
CA TRP A 140 7.17 15.60 2.16
C TRP A 140 6.77 17.07 2.24
N PRO A 141 7.58 18.00 1.71
CA PRO A 141 7.22 19.41 1.71
C PRO A 141 6.08 19.69 0.74
N LEU A 142 4.97 20.21 1.26
CA LEU A 142 3.84 20.67 0.46
C LEU A 142 4.15 22.12 0.07
N ARG A 143 4.86 22.30 -1.05
CA ARG A 143 5.07 23.64 -1.61
C ARG A 143 3.71 24.30 -1.84
N GLN A 144 3.58 25.57 -1.45
CA GLN A 144 2.53 26.41 -2.00
C GLN A 144 2.79 26.46 -3.51
N LEU A 145 1.94 25.78 -4.28
CA LEU A 145 1.92 25.93 -5.73
C LEU A 145 1.49 27.38 -5.98
N GLU A 146 2.46 28.26 -6.24
CA GLU A 146 2.21 29.59 -6.81
C GLU A 146 1.63 29.48 -8.22
#